data_AF-A0A139AUX7-F1
#
_entry.id   AF-A0A139AUX7-F1
#
_cell.length_a   1.000
_cell.length_b   1.000
_cell.length_c   1.000
_cell.angle_alpha   90.00
_cell.angle_beta   90.00
_cell.angle_gamma   90.00
#
_symmetry.space_group_name_H-M   'P 1'
#
loop_
_entity.id
_entity.type
_entity.pdbx_description
1 polymer ?
#
loop_
_entity_poly.entity_id
_entity_poly.type
_entity_poly.pdbx_seq_one_letter_code
_entity_poly.pdbx_strand_id
1 'polypeptide(L)'
;MRTALLSSIVALALSVGSSAQTLLQAATAVVPAGKSYNLTTLQSLLSPSVLGNDTFNTLAAALGGGANLTVFAPTDTAFAATIQALGGVQSVTPLVPQILSYHVSTSIVSVDYLKANKVSFIPTLLGNSSLSLIKPQVLGVAVGSDGKVSIEYGLNEAAKVIDTVVTSNGVIHVIDSVLIPPVNASATITAINAANQAPVTFKNLAAALVANDLLTAVDTVTPITIFAPLDVGFEAVAASLNSGQLEAYLKTVLTYHVIGGAAAYFPPSGSYQTLAGENITVVSETTNYTVTINGQPVLDTVLLTNGVVHVIKDVLIPPSIAKVLTPSSDGSCGKDKGTCGAGCCSQYGYCGTSSAYCDSGCQLLYGKQCATPAPSLEGKCGPGVGSCGDGYCCSHFGYCGKSDAYCKAGCQSAFGRCDH
;
A
#
# COMPACT_ATOMS: atom_id res chain seq x y z
N MET A 1 47.25 15.86 -9.32
CA MET A 1 46.72 15.49 -7.99
C MET A 1 45.41 14.69 -8.00
N ARG A 2 44.61 14.70 -9.08
CA ARG A 2 43.37 13.88 -9.18
C ARG A 2 43.57 12.41 -9.61
N THR A 3 44.77 12.02 -10.04
CA THR A 3 45.12 10.64 -10.43
C THR A 3 45.80 9.82 -9.33
N ALA A 4 46.15 10.45 -8.20
CA ALA A 4 46.83 9.79 -7.08
C ALA A 4 45.85 9.22 -6.02
N LEU A 5 44.59 9.67 -5.99
CA LEU A 5 43.57 9.13 -5.07
C LEU A 5 42.98 7.79 -5.54
N LEU A 6 42.96 7.52 -6.84
CA LEU A 6 42.49 6.23 -7.40
C LEU A 6 43.49 5.09 -7.19
N SER A 7 44.79 5.39 -7.12
CA SER A 7 45.83 4.38 -6.91
C SER A 7 45.96 3.94 -5.43
N SER A 8 45.58 4.81 -4.49
CA SER A 8 45.61 4.48 -3.04
C SER A 8 44.39 3.69 -2.57
N ILE A 9 43.25 3.75 -3.27
CA ILE A 9 42.06 2.94 -2.96
C ILE A 9 42.24 1.50 -3.45
N VAL A 10 42.95 1.29 -4.57
CA VAL A 10 43.28 -0.06 -5.10
C VAL A 10 44.32 -0.76 -4.22
N ALA A 11 45.25 -0.02 -3.60
CA ALA A 11 46.27 -0.61 -2.73
C ALA A 11 45.74 -1.01 -1.33
N LEU A 12 44.62 -0.44 -0.88
CA LEU A 12 43.97 -0.81 0.39
C LEU A 12 43.00 -2.01 0.26
N ALA A 13 42.91 -2.63 -0.92
CA ALA A 13 42.16 -3.86 -1.14
C ALA A 13 42.98 -5.14 -0.87
N LEU A 14 44.26 -5.01 -0.50
CA LEU A 14 45.15 -6.16 -0.27
C LEU A 14 45.20 -6.64 1.19
N SER A 15 44.47 -5.99 2.11
CA SER A 15 44.35 -6.44 3.51
C SER A 15 42.91 -6.66 3.98
N VAL A 16 41.93 -6.65 3.08
CA VAL A 16 40.57 -7.02 3.43
C VAL A 16 40.47 -8.55 3.55
N GLY A 17 39.85 -9.03 4.63
CA GLY A 17 39.69 -10.47 4.90
C GLY A 17 39.05 -11.22 3.73
N SER A 18 39.26 -12.54 3.68
CA SER A 18 38.88 -13.43 2.57
C SER A 18 37.47 -13.21 2.01
N SER A 19 36.49 -12.86 2.86
CA SER A 19 35.09 -12.60 2.47
C SER A 19 34.91 -11.37 1.56
N ALA A 20 35.76 -10.36 1.68
CA ALA A 20 35.72 -9.14 0.86
C ALA A 20 36.29 -9.36 -0.55
N GLN A 21 37.32 -10.22 -0.63
CA GLN A 21 37.88 -10.67 -1.89
C GLN A 21 36.87 -11.49 -2.67
N THR A 22 36.00 -12.27 -2.02
CA THR A 22 34.94 -13.05 -2.68
C THR A 22 33.83 -12.19 -3.28
N LEU A 23 33.43 -11.08 -2.63
CA LEU A 23 32.43 -10.16 -3.17
C LEU A 23 32.92 -9.44 -4.42
N LEU A 24 34.16 -8.94 -4.33
CA LEU A 24 34.81 -8.22 -5.41
C LEU A 24 35.16 -9.19 -6.56
N GLN A 25 35.59 -10.42 -6.22
CA GLN A 25 35.78 -11.51 -7.19
C GLN A 25 34.46 -11.92 -7.85
N ALA A 26 33.37 -12.06 -7.10
CA ALA A 26 32.05 -12.34 -7.66
C ALA A 26 31.63 -11.21 -8.62
N ALA A 27 31.81 -9.94 -8.22
CA ALA A 27 31.54 -8.76 -9.05
C ALA A 27 32.45 -8.64 -10.29
N THR A 28 33.66 -9.21 -10.27
CA THR A 28 34.55 -9.32 -11.45
C THR A 28 34.32 -10.60 -12.27
N ALA A 29 33.79 -11.66 -11.66
CA ALA A 29 33.45 -12.93 -12.30
C ALA A 29 32.07 -12.90 -12.98
N VAL A 30 31.27 -11.84 -12.76
CA VAL A 30 30.00 -11.55 -13.50
C VAL A 30 30.22 -11.36 -15.00
N VAL A 31 31.46 -11.39 -15.47
CA VAL A 31 31.77 -11.12 -16.88
C VAL A 31 32.32 -12.41 -17.53
N PRO A 32 31.49 -13.15 -18.29
CA PRO A 32 31.99 -14.18 -19.19
C PRO A 32 33.04 -13.55 -20.12
N ALA A 33 34.12 -14.28 -20.40
CA ALA A 33 35.19 -13.80 -21.28
C ALA A 33 34.61 -13.27 -22.61
N GLY A 34 34.80 -11.97 -22.89
CA GLY A 34 34.39 -11.34 -24.15
C GLY A 34 33.11 -10.49 -24.13
N LYS A 35 32.39 -10.39 -23.00
CA LYS A 35 31.32 -9.39 -22.81
C LYS A 35 31.80 -8.30 -21.84
N SER A 36 31.29 -7.08 -21.93
CA SER A 36 31.56 -6.02 -20.94
C SER A 36 30.23 -5.36 -20.59
N TYR A 37 29.81 -5.49 -19.33
CA TYR A 37 28.55 -4.92 -18.85
C TYR A 37 28.73 -3.60 -18.12
N ASN A 38 29.97 -3.09 -18.04
CA ASN A 38 30.36 -1.88 -17.32
C ASN A 38 29.69 -1.82 -15.93
N LEU A 39 30.22 -2.57 -14.97
CA LEU A 39 29.70 -2.70 -13.59
C LEU A 39 30.57 -1.95 -12.58
N THR A 40 31.29 -0.92 -13.04
CA THR A 40 32.31 -0.25 -12.22
C THR A 40 31.70 0.51 -11.05
N THR A 41 30.51 1.08 -11.24
CA THR A 41 29.75 1.77 -10.20
C THR A 41 29.34 0.78 -9.11
N LEU A 42 28.75 -0.36 -9.49
CA LEU A 42 28.36 -1.41 -8.55
C LEU A 42 29.55 -1.89 -7.70
N GLN A 43 30.69 -2.16 -8.34
CA GLN A 43 31.92 -2.57 -7.64
C GLN A 43 32.38 -1.54 -6.61
N SER A 44 32.28 -0.25 -6.92
CA SER A 44 32.66 0.82 -5.98
C SER A 44 31.74 0.91 -4.76
N LEU A 45 30.44 0.64 -4.96
CA LEU A 45 29.42 0.68 -3.91
C LEU A 45 29.50 -0.51 -2.95
N LEU A 46 30.10 -1.63 -3.37
CA LEU A 46 30.31 -2.81 -2.54
C LEU A 46 31.44 -2.65 -1.51
N SER A 47 32.02 -1.46 -1.34
CA SER A 47 33.07 -1.24 -0.36
C SER A 47 32.52 -1.10 1.08
N PRO A 48 33.24 -1.60 2.11
CA PRO A 48 32.84 -1.43 3.51
C PRO A 48 32.65 0.03 3.92
N SER A 49 33.41 0.95 3.32
CA SER A 49 33.31 2.40 3.54
C SER A 49 31.97 2.99 3.10
N VAL A 50 31.29 2.37 2.13
CA VAL A 50 29.98 2.82 1.63
C VAL A 50 28.85 2.07 2.30
N LEU A 51 29.00 0.75 2.48
CA LEU A 51 27.96 -0.13 3.04
C LEU A 51 27.85 -0.09 4.56
N GLY A 52 28.92 0.28 5.25
CA GLY A 52 29.09 -0.06 6.66
C GLY A 52 29.46 -1.53 6.84
N ASN A 53 30.18 -1.83 7.93
CA ASN A 53 30.75 -3.16 8.16
C ASN A 53 29.67 -4.25 8.30
N ASP A 54 28.54 -3.96 8.94
CA ASP A 54 27.49 -4.95 9.21
C ASP A 54 26.80 -5.42 7.92
N THR A 55 26.38 -4.48 7.07
CA THR A 55 25.77 -4.79 5.77
C THR A 55 26.80 -5.48 4.87
N PHE A 56 28.04 -4.99 4.84
CA PHE A 56 29.10 -5.61 4.07
C PHE A 56 29.33 -7.07 4.48
N ASN A 57 29.44 -7.34 5.77
CA ASN A 57 29.65 -8.69 6.31
C ASN A 57 28.44 -9.59 6.06
N THR A 58 27.22 -9.06 6.15
CA THR A 58 25.99 -9.81 5.86
C THR A 58 25.95 -10.21 4.39
N LEU A 59 26.25 -9.27 3.50
CA LEU A 59 26.29 -9.52 2.06
C LEU A 59 27.44 -10.48 1.69
N ALA A 60 28.60 -10.34 2.33
CA ALA A 60 29.74 -11.24 2.14
C ALA A 60 29.51 -12.65 2.67
N ALA A 61 28.87 -12.78 3.82
CA ALA A 61 28.48 -14.08 4.36
C ALA A 61 27.45 -14.75 3.47
N ALA A 62 26.44 -14.00 2.98
CA ALA A 62 25.44 -14.53 2.06
C ALA A 62 26.09 -15.04 0.77
N LEU A 63 26.93 -14.22 0.13
CA LEU A 63 27.58 -14.56 -1.13
C LEU A 63 28.67 -15.63 -0.98
N GLY A 64 29.32 -15.75 0.18
CA GLY A 64 30.34 -16.77 0.45
C GLY A 64 29.81 -18.11 0.98
N GLY A 65 28.58 -18.16 1.48
CA GLY A 65 28.06 -19.26 2.30
C GLY A 65 27.51 -20.48 1.57
N GLY A 66 27.60 -20.55 0.23
CA GLY A 66 27.08 -21.69 -0.55
C GLY A 66 25.54 -21.79 -0.60
N ALA A 67 24.82 -20.74 -0.19
CA ALA A 67 23.38 -20.66 -0.32
C ALA A 67 22.99 -20.36 -1.79
N ASN A 68 21.89 -20.93 -2.25
CA ASN A 68 21.30 -20.72 -3.57
C ASN A 68 20.71 -19.30 -3.70
N LEU A 69 21.56 -18.31 -4.02
CA LEU A 69 21.19 -16.90 -4.12
C LEU A 69 21.00 -16.41 -5.56
N THR A 70 20.31 -15.28 -5.70
CA THR A 70 20.30 -14.51 -6.95
C THR A 70 20.77 -13.08 -6.69
N VAL A 71 21.74 -12.61 -7.47
CA VAL A 71 22.18 -11.22 -7.48
C VAL A 71 21.64 -10.51 -8.72
N PHE A 72 20.99 -9.38 -8.51
CA PHE A 72 20.58 -8.47 -9.56
C PHE A 72 21.63 -7.37 -9.70
N ALA A 73 22.38 -7.36 -10.79
CA ALA A 73 23.51 -6.45 -11.01
C ALA A 73 23.13 -5.36 -12.03
N PRO A 74 22.86 -4.11 -11.60
CA PRO A 74 22.56 -3.03 -12.52
C PRO A 74 23.79 -2.61 -13.31
N THR A 75 23.60 -2.28 -14.57
CA THR A 75 24.66 -1.68 -15.41
C THR A 75 25.01 -0.26 -14.96
N ASP A 76 26.19 0.25 -15.31
CA ASP A 76 26.56 1.65 -15.06
C ASP A 76 25.58 2.63 -15.73
N THR A 77 25.00 2.27 -16.88
CA THR A 77 23.93 3.05 -17.53
C THR A 77 22.68 3.12 -16.65
N ALA A 78 22.30 2.02 -16.01
CA ALA A 78 21.17 1.99 -15.08
C ALA A 78 21.41 2.94 -13.90
N PHE A 79 22.61 2.88 -13.28
CA PHE A 79 22.98 3.80 -12.20
C PHE A 79 22.94 5.27 -12.63
N ALA A 80 23.48 5.59 -13.81
CA ALA A 80 23.47 6.95 -14.33
C ALA A 80 22.03 7.48 -14.52
N ALA A 81 21.14 6.65 -15.09
CA ALA A 81 19.73 6.99 -15.27
C ALA A 81 19.02 7.21 -13.92
N THR A 82 19.24 6.32 -12.95
CA THR A 82 18.65 6.45 -11.61
C THR A 82 19.13 7.71 -10.88
N ILE A 83 20.44 8.02 -10.91
CA ILE A 83 20.99 9.22 -10.28
C ILE A 83 20.39 10.49 -10.91
N GLN A 84 20.21 10.49 -12.23
CA GLN A 84 19.57 11.59 -12.93
C GLN A 84 18.11 11.75 -12.51
N ALA A 85 17.36 10.66 -12.43
CA ALA A 85 15.96 10.67 -12.01
C ALA A 85 15.77 11.15 -10.56
N LEU A 86 16.74 10.85 -9.68
CA LEU A 86 16.71 11.24 -8.26
C LEU A 86 17.30 12.64 -7.98
N GLY A 87 17.68 13.39 -9.02
CA GLY A 87 18.22 14.75 -8.87
C GLY A 87 19.64 14.82 -8.29
N GLY A 88 20.39 13.70 -8.29
CA GLY A 88 21.80 13.65 -7.86
C GLY A 88 22.13 12.51 -6.87
N VAL A 89 23.42 12.36 -6.54
CA VAL A 89 23.95 11.25 -5.71
C VAL A 89 23.75 11.47 -4.20
N GLN A 90 23.67 12.73 -3.76
CA GLN A 90 23.61 13.09 -2.33
C GLN A 90 22.32 12.61 -1.65
N SER A 91 21.22 12.53 -2.39
CA SER A 91 19.93 12.04 -1.90
C SER A 91 19.88 10.52 -1.67
N VAL A 92 20.82 9.77 -2.26
CA VAL A 92 20.75 8.30 -2.30
C VAL A 92 21.80 7.62 -1.41
N THR A 93 22.85 8.34 -1.02
CA THR A 93 23.99 7.78 -0.26
C THR A 93 23.57 7.06 1.04
N PRO A 94 22.66 7.61 1.87
CA PRO A 94 22.21 6.92 3.09
C PRO A 94 21.42 5.63 2.82
N LEU A 95 20.86 5.49 1.61
CA LEU A 95 20.00 4.37 1.22
C LEU A 95 20.78 3.24 0.51
N VAL A 96 22.05 3.46 0.16
CA VAL A 96 22.87 2.48 -0.57
C VAL A 96 22.89 1.10 0.10
N PRO A 97 23.03 0.97 1.43
CA PRO A 97 22.97 -0.34 2.09
C PRO A 97 21.63 -1.06 1.89
N GLN A 98 20.51 -0.32 1.95
CA GLN A 98 19.17 -0.88 1.71
C GLN A 98 18.99 -1.28 0.25
N ILE A 99 19.40 -0.40 -0.67
CA ILE A 99 19.33 -0.65 -2.12
C ILE A 99 20.14 -1.89 -2.48
N LEU A 100 21.40 -2.01 -2.06
CA LEU A 100 22.23 -3.16 -2.39
C LEU A 100 21.73 -4.46 -1.74
N SER A 101 21.17 -4.39 -0.53
CA SER A 101 20.53 -5.55 0.10
C SER A 101 19.25 -5.98 -0.63
N TYR A 102 18.56 -5.05 -1.28
CA TYR A 102 17.37 -5.32 -2.08
C TYR A 102 17.69 -5.96 -3.44
N HIS A 103 18.92 -5.76 -3.95
CA HIS A 103 19.43 -6.40 -5.17
C HIS A 103 19.86 -7.85 -4.99
N VAL A 104 19.75 -8.42 -3.79
CA VAL A 104 20.09 -9.82 -3.56
C VAL A 104 18.90 -10.57 -3.00
N SER A 105 18.52 -11.64 -3.70
CA SER A 105 17.45 -12.55 -3.31
C SER A 105 18.02 -13.80 -2.65
N THR A 106 17.30 -14.30 -1.64
CA THR A 106 17.60 -15.59 -0.99
C THR A 106 17.02 -16.80 -1.72
N SER A 107 16.58 -16.59 -2.97
CA SER A 107 16.04 -17.63 -3.85
C SER A 107 16.79 -17.62 -5.19
N ILE A 108 16.89 -18.78 -5.83
CA ILE A 108 17.29 -18.85 -7.25
C ILE A 108 16.15 -18.31 -8.10
N VAL A 109 16.48 -17.45 -9.05
CA VAL A 109 15.54 -16.91 -10.02
C VAL A 109 15.99 -17.38 -11.39
N SER A 110 15.25 -18.29 -11.99
CA SER A 110 15.41 -18.70 -13.38
C SER A 110 14.04 -18.98 -13.97
N VAL A 111 13.93 -18.96 -15.29
CA VAL A 111 12.66 -19.25 -15.97
C VAL A 111 12.11 -20.61 -15.54
N ASP A 112 12.97 -21.63 -15.46
CA ASP A 112 12.59 -22.98 -15.04
C ASP A 112 12.17 -23.01 -13.56
N TYR A 113 12.91 -22.32 -12.70
CA TYR A 113 12.57 -22.24 -11.28
C TYR A 113 11.21 -21.57 -11.07
N LEU A 114 10.98 -20.42 -11.71
CA LEU A 114 9.73 -19.66 -11.59
C LEU A 114 8.54 -20.46 -12.11
N LYS A 115 8.69 -21.14 -13.26
CA LYS A 115 7.63 -22.00 -13.83
C LYS A 115 7.36 -23.24 -12.98
N ALA A 116 8.40 -23.92 -12.51
CA ALA A 116 8.26 -25.16 -11.75
C ALA A 116 7.73 -24.93 -10.34
N ASN A 117 8.23 -23.90 -9.66
CA ASN A 117 7.87 -23.58 -8.28
C ASN A 117 6.73 -22.59 -8.18
N LYS A 118 6.29 -22.08 -9.33
CA LYS A 118 5.11 -21.23 -9.38
C LYS A 118 5.27 -19.98 -8.50
N VAL A 119 6.37 -19.24 -8.66
CA VAL A 119 6.72 -18.12 -7.77
C VAL A 119 6.46 -16.77 -8.44
N SER A 120 5.70 -15.89 -7.76
CA SER A 120 5.49 -14.49 -8.19
C SER A 120 6.24 -13.47 -7.34
N PHE A 121 6.66 -13.86 -6.13
CA PHE A 121 7.40 -12.99 -5.21
C PHE A 121 8.58 -13.73 -4.59
N ILE A 122 9.73 -13.07 -4.53
CA ILE A 122 10.95 -13.61 -3.95
C ILE A 122 11.47 -12.74 -2.80
N PRO A 123 11.92 -13.34 -1.69
CA PRO A 123 12.51 -12.60 -0.57
C PRO A 123 13.87 -12.00 -0.95
N THR A 124 14.15 -10.82 -0.39
CA THR A 124 15.45 -10.15 -0.52
C THR A 124 16.24 -10.16 0.79
N LEU A 125 17.56 -9.95 0.71
CA LEU A 125 18.40 -9.78 1.91
C LEU A 125 18.00 -8.55 2.73
N LEU A 126 17.42 -7.51 2.10
CA LEU A 126 16.88 -6.35 2.81
C LEU A 126 15.87 -6.79 3.88
N GLY A 127 14.98 -7.72 3.54
CA GLY A 127 13.98 -8.29 4.44
C GLY A 127 14.54 -9.01 5.67
N ASN A 128 15.81 -9.41 5.64
CA ASN A 128 16.47 -10.10 6.74
C ASN A 128 17.33 -9.17 7.60
N SER A 129 17.49 -7.91 7.18
CA SER A 129 18.29 -6.90 7.87
C SER A 129 17.48 -6.11 8.91
N SER A 130 18.17 -5.39 9.80
CA SER A 130 17.56 -4.39 10.68
C SER A 130 17.06 -3.15 9.93
N LEU A 131 17.28 -3.08 8.60
CA LEU A 131 16.94 -1.94 7.75
C LEU A 131 15.55 -2.07 7.11
N SER A 132 14.85 -3.19 7.33
CA SER A 132 13.49 -3.42 6.82
C SER A 132 12.48 -3.41 7.96
N LEU A 133 11.30 -2.80 7.72
CA LEU A 133 10.19 -2.81 8.68
C LEU A 133 9.40 -4.13 8.64
N ILE A 134 9.58 -4.92 7.59
CA ILE A 134 8.90 -6.20 7.37
C ILE A 134 9.87 -7.31 7.00
N LYS A 135 9.51 -8.54 7.36
CA LYS A 135 10.34 -9.72 7.09
C LYS A 135 9.49 -10.82 6.42
N PRO A 136 9.76 -11.17 5.15
CA PRO A 136 10.71 -10.56 4.21
C PRO A 136 10.14 -9.34 3.46
N GLN A 137 11.02 -8.40 3.10
CA GLN A 137 10.81 -7.51 1.96
C GLN A 137 11.08 -8.29 0.67
N VAL A 138 10.17 -8.20 -0.30
CA VAL A 138 10.21 -9.01 -1.53
C VAL A 138 10.41 -8.18 -2.80
N LEU A 139 10.75 -8.87 -3.88
CA LEU A 139 10.62 -8.41 -5.26
C LEU A 139 9.51 -9.21 -5.95
N GLY A 140 8.78 -8.58 -6.87
CA GLY A 140 7.93 -9.30 -7.80
C GLY A 140 8.78 -9.91 -8.93
N VAL A 141 8.36 -11.05 -9.45
CA VAL A 141 9.03 -11.72 -10.55
C VAL A 141 8.03 -12.29 -11.52
N ALA A 142 8.31 -12.13 -12.81
CA ALA A 142 7.49 -12.69 -13.88
C ALA A 142 8.38 -13.22 -15.01
N VAL A 143 7.78 -14.06 -15.85
CA VAL A 143 8.38 -14.47 -17.12
C VAL A 143 7.61 -13.73 -18.21
N GLY A 144 8.31 -12.83 -18.90
CA GLY A 144 7.76 -12.07 -20.01
C GLY A 144 7.39 -12.96 -21.20
N SER A 145 6.65 -12.38 -22.15
CA SER A 145 6.27 -13.04 -23.40
C SER A 145 7.48 -13.36 -24.29
N ASP A 146 8.61 -12.68 -24.07
CA ASP A 146 9.91 -12.94 -24.69
C ASP A 146 10.65 -14.13 -24.05
N GLY A 147 10.04 -14.77 -23.03
CA GLY A 147 10.62 -15.87 -22.29
C GLY A 147 11.72 -15.47 -21.31
N LYS A 148 11.93 -14.16 -21.07
CA LYS A 148 12.91 -13.67 -20.11
C LYS A 148 12.27 -13.35 -18.77
N VAL A 149 13.10 -13.30 -17.73
CA VAL A 149 12.66 -12.87 -16.40
C VAL A 149 12.55 -11.34 -16.36
N SER A 150 11.46 -10.82 -15.79
CA SER A 150 11.31 -9.42 -15.38
C SER A 150 11.26 -9.34 -13.86
N ILE A 151 11.87 -8.30 -13.29
CA ILE A 151 11.90 -8.06 -11.85
C ILE A 151 11.08 -6.82 -11.55
N GLU A 152 9.99 -7.00 -10.82
CA GLU A 152 9.10 -5.92 -10.41
C GLU A 152 9.51 -5.40 -9.03
N TYR A 153 9.56 -4.08 -8.88
CA TYR A 153 10.04 -3.41 -7.68
C TYR A 153 9.32 -2.08 -7.46
N GLY A 154 9.39 -1.58 -6.21
CA GLY A 154 8.85 -0.27 -5.85
C GLY A 154 7.38 -0.10 -6.23
N LEU A 155 7.10 0.93 -7.02
CA LEU A 155 5.76 1.30 -7.49
C LEU A 155 5.40 0.62 -8.83
N ASN A 156 5.48 -0.71 -8.87
CA ASN A 156 5.25 -1.52 -10.07
C ASN A 156 6.16 -1.17 -11.25
N GLU A 157 7.39 -0.73 -10.94
CA GLU A 157 8.44 -0.57 -11.94
C GLU A 157 9.00 -1.96 -12.29
N ALA A 158 9.45 -2.14 -13.54
CA ALA A 158 9.96 -3.42 -14.03
C ALA A 158 11.37 -3.29 -14.59
N ALA A 159 12.33 -3.97 -13.96
CA ALA A 159 13.69 -4.12 -14.47
C ALA A 159 13.78 -5.31 -15.42
N LYS A 160 14.44 -5.13 -16.56
CA LYS A 160 14.66 -6.20 -17.55
C LYS A 160 15.99 -6.89 -17.29
N VAL A 161 15.97 -8.22 -17.38
CA VAL A 161 17.20 -9.02 -17.39
C VAL A 161 17.84 -8.94 -18.78
N ILE A 162 19.00 -8.29 -18.84
CA ILE A 162 19.84 -8.15 -20.03
C ILE A 162 20.57 -9.46 -20.30
N ASP A 163 21.16 -10.04 -19.24
CA ASP A 163 21.93 -11.28 -19.32
C ASP A 163 21.89 -12.04 -18.00
N THR A 164 22.18 -13.34 -18.06
CA THR A 164 22.20 -14.23 -16.90
C THR A 164 23.50 -15.00 -16.85
N VAL A 165 24.18 -14.94 -15.70
CA VAL A 165 25.41 -15.68 -15.42
C VAL A 165 25.13 -16.69 -14.31
N VAL A 166 25.34 -17.97 -14.61
CA VAL A 166 25.22 -19.05 -13.63
C VAL A 166 26.57 -19.24 -12.95
N THR A 167 26.56 -19.30 -11.63
CA THR A 167 27.75 -19.52 -10.80
C THR A 167 27.58 -20.80 -9.98
N SER A 168 28.65 -21.27 -9.33
CA SER A 168 28.62 -22.48 -8.50
C SER A 168 27.70 -22.37 -7.27
N ASN A 169 27.36 -21.15 -6.86
CA ASN A 169 26.61 -20.83 -5.64
C ASN A 169 25.39 -19.92 -5.90
N GLY A 170 24.94 -19.79 -7.14
CA GLY A 170 23.78 -18.95 -7.44
C GLY A 170 23.72 -18.43 -8.87
N VAL A 171 22.85 -17.44 -9.07
CA VAL A 171 22.59 -16.82 -10.37
C VAL A 171 22.84 -15.32 -10.28
N ILE A 172 23.42 -14.73 -11.32
CA ILE A 172 23.56 -13.28 -11.45
C ILE A 172 22.77 -12.84 -12.67
N HIS A 173 21.81 -11.96 -12.46
CA HIS A 173 21.07 -11.30 -13.52
C HIS A 173 21.59 -9.89 -13.70
N VAL A 174 22.15 -9.60 -14.88
CA VAL A 174 22.50 -8.24 -15.26
C VAL A 174 21.22 -7.53 -15.66
N ILE A 175 20.93 -6.39 -15.04
CA ILE A 175 19.67 -5.66 -15.24
C ILE A 175 19.88 -4.23 -15.72
N ASP A 176 18.87 -3.69 -16.39
CA ASP A 176 18.86 -2.34 -16.97
C ASP A 176 18.43 -1.23 -16.00
N SER A 177 18.07 -1.58 -14.76
CA SER A 177 17.51 -0.67 -13.78
C SER A 177 18.12 -0.90 -12.39
N VAL A 178 18.16 0.13 -11.56
CA VAL A 178 18.50 -0.02 -10.13
C VAL A 178 17.20 -0.29 -9.37
N LEU A 179 17.13 -1.43 -8.68
CA LEU A 179 15.98 -1.81 -7.85
C LEU A 179 15.91 -0.90 -6.61
N ILE A 180 14.97 0.03 -6.62
CA ILE A 180 14.71 0.93 -5.49
C ILE A 180 13.71 0.27 -4.53
N PRO A 181 14.03 0.13 -3.23
CA PRO A 181 13.09 -0.39 -2.24
C PRO A 181 11.77 0.39 -2.23
N PRO A 182 10.64 -0.26 -1.95
CA PRO A 182 9.36 0.42 -1.90
C PRO A 182 9.29 1.47 -0.78
N VAL A 183 8.39 2.43 -0.94
CA VAL A 183 8.11 3.49 0.05
C VAL A 183 6.88 3.14 0.89
N ASN A 184 6.51 4.03 1.81
CA ASN A 184 5.31 3.85 2.64
C ASN A 184 4.01 4.09 1.86
N ALA A 185 2.88 3.74 2.47
CA ALA A 185 1.57 3.80 1.82
C ALA A 185 1.22 5.22 1.36
N SER A 186 1.45 6.25 2.18
CA SER A 186 1.07 7.62 1.84
C SER A 186 1.87 8.18 0.66
N ALA A 187 3.18 7.92 0.58
CA ALA A 187 4.00 8.30 -0.55
C ALA A 187 3.60 7.53 -1.81
N THR A 188 3.31 6.23 -1.69
CA THR A 188 2.81 5.40 -2.78
C THR A 188 1.51 5.95 -3.38
N ILE A 189 0.51 6.25 -2.54
CA ILE A 189 -0.76 6.84 -2.98
C ILE A 189 -0.54 8.17 -3.70
N THR A 190 0.34 9.02 -3.16
CA THR A 190 0.67 10.33 -3.74
C THR A 190 1.32 10.17 -5.12
N ALA A 191 2.28 9.25 -5.24
CA ALA A 191 2.98 9.00 -6.49
C ALA A 191 2.03 8.44 -7.58
N ILE A 192 1.16 7.49 -7.23
CA ILE A 192 0.17 6.94 -8.17
C ILE A 192 -0.80 8.04 -8.64
N ASN A 193 -1.30 8.86 -7.72
CA ASN A 193 -2.19 9.97 -8.07
C ASN A 193 -1.50 11.04 -8.94
N ALA A 194 -0.19 11.29 -8.73
CA ALA A 194 0.59 12.22 -9.55
C ALA A 194 0.82 11.68 -10.97
N ALA A 195 1.05 10.37 -11.11
CA ALA A 195 1.25 9.72 -12.40
C ALA A 195 0.01 9.79 -13.30
N ASN A 196 -1.19 9.98 -12.73
CA ASN A 196 -2.48 10.08 -13.44
C ASN A 196 -2.69 8.96 -14.49
N GLN A 197 -2.25 7.75 -14.19
CA GLN A 197 -2.42 6.59 -15.06
C GLN A 197 -3.83 6.03 -14.89
N ALA A 198 -4.79 6.52 -15.68
CA ALA A 198 -6.11 5.90 -15.75
C ALA A 198 -5.96 4.44 -16.23
N PRO A 199 -6.65 3.45 -15.61
CA PRO A 199 -7.76 3.58 -14.66
C PRO A 199 -7.37 3.49 -13.17
N VAL A 200 -6.08 3.51 -12.82
CA VAL A 200 -5.58 3.28 -11.46
C VAL A 200 -5.40 4.61 -10.72
N THR A 201 -6.52 5.21 -10.28
CA THR A 201 -6.49 6.42 -9.45
C THR A 201 -7.06 6.13 -8.05
N PHE A 202 -6.43 6.72 -7.04
CA PHE A 202 -6.77 6.61 -5.62
C PHE A 202 -7.07 7.98 -5.02
N LYS A 203 -7.71 8.89 -5.79
CA LYS A 203 -7.97 10.27 -5.33
C LYS A 203 -9.00 10.26 -4.21
N ASN A 204 -10.06 9.46 -4.35
CA ASN A 204 -11.11 9.31 -3.35
C ASN A 204 -10.57 8.60 -2.10
N LEU A 205 -9.74 7.57 -2.27
CA LEU A 205 -9.07 6.91 -1.14
C LEU A 205 -8.17 7.87 -0.38
N ALA A 206 -7.34 8.65 -1.07
CA ALA A 206 -6.46 9.64 -0.45
C ALA A 206 -7.25 10.69 0.35
N ALA A 207 -8.31 11.23 -0.25
CA ALA A 207 -9.20 12.19 0.42
C ALA A 207 -9.88 11.57 1.65
N ALA A 208 -10.35 10.32 1.54
CA ALA A 208 -11.00 9.61 2.64
C ALA A 208 -10.04 9.34 3.80
N LEU A 209 -8.77 8.98 3.53
CA LEU A 209 -7.75 8.80 4.55
C LEU A 209 -7.44 10.10 5.30
N VAL A 210 -7.35 11.22 4.59
CA VAL A 210 -7.15 12.56 5.18
C VAL A 210 -8.35 12.94 6.05
N ALA A 211 -9.57 12.81 5.54
CA ALA A 211 -10.79 13.20 6.24
C ALA A 211 -11.07 12.39 7.52
N ASN A 212 -10.41 11.24 7.69
CA ASN A 212 -10.59 10.33 8.84
C ASN A 212 -9.33 10.20 9.72
N ASP A 213 -8.32 11.04 9.50
CA ASP A 213 -7.04 11.05 10.24
C ASP A 213 -6.30 9.68 10.22
N LEU A 214 -6.32 9.00 9.07
CA LEU A 214 -5.75 7.65 8.91
C LEU A 214 -4.38 7.61 8.24
N LEU A 215 -3.86 8.74 7.73
CA LEU A 215 -2.56 8.77 7.04
C LEU A 215 -1.39 8.28 7.92
N THR A 216 -1.35 8.71 9.18
CA THR A 216 -0.31 8.23 10.10
C THR A 216 -0.47 6.75 10.39
N ALA A 217 -1.70 6.25 10.52
CA ALA A 217 -1.95 4.83 10.79
C ALA A 217 -1.46 3.95 9.63
N VAL A 218 -1.75 4.31 8.37
CA VAL A 218 -1.31 3.52 7.20
C VAL A 218 0.20 3.48 7.02
N ASP A 219 0.94 4.48 7.52
CA ASP A 219 2.40 4.52 7.44
C ASP A 219 3.11 3.86 8.63
N THR A 220 2.47 3.80 9.79
CA THR A 220 3.08 3.32 11.05
C THR A 220 2.70 1.89 11.42
N VAL A 221 1.51 1.43 11.05
CA VAL A 221 1.11 0.05 11.29
C VAL A 221 2.00 -0.86 10.44
N THR A 222 2.69 -1.79 11.10
CA THR A 222 3.61 -2.73 10.45
C THR A 222 3.58 -4.09 11.16
N PRO A 223 3.57 -5.20 10.42
CA PRO A 223 3.29 -5.29 8.98
C PRO A 223 1.81 -4.96 8.66
N ILE A 224 1.54 -4.39 7.49
CA ILE A 224 0.18 -4.05 7.05
C ILE A 224 -0.17 -4.69 5.69
N THR A 225 -1.44 -5.05 5.50
CA THR A 225 -2.02 -5.42 4.20
C THR A 225 -3.25 -4.53 3.97
N ILE A 226 -3.22 -3.72 2.91
CA ILE A 226 -4.28 -2.76 2.57
C ILE A 226 -4.97 -3.25 1.29
N PHE A 227 -6.29 -3.32 1.28
CA PHE A 227 -7.08 -3.53 0.07
C PHE A 227 -7.53 -2.17 -0.45
N ALA A 228 -6.87 -1.63 -1.48
CA ALA A 228 -7.14 -0.28 -1.95
C ALA A 228 -8.19 -0.30 -3.08
N PRO A 229 -9.41 0.23 -2.84
CA PRO A 229 -10.41 0.36 -3.89
C PRO A 229 -10.06 1.49 -4.85
N LEU A 230 -10.36 1.28 -6.14
CA LEU A 230 -10.25 2.31 -7.17
C LEU A 230 -11.33 3.39 -7.00
N ASP A 231 -11.11 4.55 -7.60
CA ASP A 231 -12.07 5.66 -7.58
C ASP A 231 -13.46 5.27 -8.12
N VAL A 232 -13.51 4.40 -9.13
CA VAL A 232 -14.78 3.84 -9.67
C VAL A 232 -15.59 3.07 -8.63
N GLY A 233 -14.93 2.45 -7.65
CA GLY A 233 -15.57 1.78 -6.54
C GLY A 233 -16.22 2.77 -5.57
N PHE A 234 -15.54 3.88 -5.28
CA PHE A 234 -16.11 4.96 -4.46
C PHE A 234 -17.31 5.61 -5.14
N GLU A 235 -17.25 5.84 -6.46
CA GLU A 235 -18.36 6.37 -7.24
C GLU A 235 -19.58 5.44 -7.21
N ALA A 236 -19.37 4.13 -7.34
CA ALA A 236 -20.43 3.13 -7.27
C ALA A 236 -21.13 3.11 -5.89
N VAL A 237 -20.36 3.24 -4.81
CA VAL A 237 -20.93 3.35 -3.45
C VAL A 237 -21.65 4.67 -3.25
N ALA A 238 -21.09 5.79 -3.71
CA ALA A 238 -21.71 7.10 -3.61
C ALA A 238 -23.03 7.21 -4.39
N ALA A 239 -23.19 6.47 -5.49
CA ALA A 239 -24.46 6.37 -6.22
C ALA A 239 -25.49 5.49 -5.47
N SER A 240 -25.01 4.52 -4.70
CA SER A 240 -25.86 3.54 -4.00
C SER A 240 -26.34 4.04 -2.63
N LEU A 241 -25.57 4.88 -1.96
CA LEU A 241 -25.84 5.43 -0.63
C LEU A 241 -26.18 6.92 -0.71
N ASN A 242 -26.95 7.45 0.23
CA ASN A 242 -27.03 8.91 0.35
C ASN A 242 -25.73 9.44 0.98
N SER A 243 -25.35 10.69 0.68
CA SER A 243 -24.03 11.24 1.00
C SER A 243 -23.68 11.14 2.50
N GLY A 244 -24.67 11.35 3.38
CA GLY A 244 -24.48 11.27 4.83
C GLY A 244 -24.33 9.85 5.39
N GLN A 245 -24.85 8.81 4.69
CA GLN A 245 -24.68 7.41 5.13
C GLN A 245 -23.22 6.97 5.05
N LEU A 246 -22.58 7.16 3.91
CA LEU A 246 -21.20 6.71 3.73
C LEU A 246 -20.26 7.48 4.66
N GLU A 247 -20.45 8.79 4.78
CA GLU A 247 -19.62 9.66 5.60
C GLU A 247 -19.64 9.24 7.08
N ALA A 248 -20.81 8.89 7.62
CA ALA A 248 -20.94 8.43 9.01
C ALA A 248 -20.21 7.10 9.30
N TYR A 249 -20.01 6.26 8.28
CA TYR A 249 -19.36 4.95 8.44
C TYR A 249 -17.99 4.88 7.77
N LEU A 250 -17.51 5.98 7.19
CA LEU A 250 -16.34 5.98 6.31
C LEU A 250 -15.09 5.46 7.03
N LYS A 251 -14.86 5.87 8.28
CA LYS A 251 -13.75 5.36 9.09
C LYS A 251 -13.79 3.83 9.25
N THR A 252 -14.95 3.29 9.62
CA THR A 252 -15.13 1.83 9.77
C THR A 252 -14.91 1.12 8.45
N VAL A 253 -15.46 1.65 7.35
CA VAL A 253 -15.26 1.13 6.00
C VAL A 253 -13.77 1.12 5.63
N LEU A 254 -13.04 2.23 5.84
CA LEU A 254 -11.60 2.29 5.56
C LEU A 254 -10.81 1.29 6.41
N THR A 255 -11.12 1.13 7.70
CA THR A 255 -10.45 0.13 8.55
C THR A 255 -10.80 -1.32 8.19
N TYR A 256 -11.93 -1.56 7.53
CA TYR A 256 -12.31 -2.90 7.02
C TYR A 256 -11.51 -3.29 5.78
N HIS A 257 -10.86 -2.34 5.12
CA HIS A 257 -9.91 -2.60 4.04
C HIS A 257 -8.50 -2.92 4.54
N VAL A 258 -8.29 -3.06 5.84
CA VAL A 258 -6.93 -3.22 6.39
C VAL A 258 -6.84 -4.45 7.28
N ILE A 259 -5.84 -5.28 7.02
CA ILE A 259 -5.36 -6.32 7.95
C ILE A 259 -4.02 -5.85 8.53
N GLY A 260 -3.90 -5.92 9.86
CA GLY A 260 -2.63 -5.70 10.56
C GLY A 260 -1.90 -7.01 10.89
N GLY A 261 -0.60 -6.92 11.17
CA GLY A 261 0.21 -8.04 11.65
C GLY A 261 0.78 -8.94 10.55
N ALA A 262 0.47 -8.68 9.27
CA ALA A 262 1.00 -9.44 8.14
C ALA A 262 1.16 -8.56 6.89
N ALA A 263 2.27 -8.74 6.17
CA ALA A 263 2.49 -8.26 4.80
C ALA A 263 2.25 -9.44 3.85
N ALA A 264 1.00 -9.66 3.46
CA ALA A 264 0.61 -10.85 2.72
C ALA A 264 0.61 -10.58 1.21
N TYR A 265 1.75 -10.75 0.55
CA TYR A 265 1.87 -10.54 -0.91
C TYR A 265 1.04 -11.53 -1.73
N PHE A 266 0.89 -12.76 -1.23
CA PHE A 266 -0.05 -13.76 -1.75
C PHE A 266 -0.71 -14.45 -0.55
N PRO A 267 -1.79 -13.87 0.01
CA PRO A 267 -2.40 -14.38 1.23
C PRO A 267 -2.99 -15.77 1.00
N PRO A 268 -2.82 -16.75 1.91
CA PRO A 268 -3.50 -18.03 1.77
C PRO A 268 -5.02 -17.88 1.92
N SER A 269 -5.78 -18.79 1.32
CA SER A 269 -7.24 -18.82 1.47
C SER A 269 -7.62 -18.95 2.94
N GLY A 270 -8.56 -18.13 3.40
CA GLY A 270 -8.93 -18.09 4.82
C GLY A 270 -9.79 -16.90 5.20
N SER A 271 -10.11 -16.82 6.48
CA SER A 271 -10.81 -15.68 7.08
C SER A 271 -9.83 -14.87 7.91
N TYR A 272 -9.81 -13.56 7.70
CA TYR A 272 -8.88 -12.64 8.34
C TYR A 272 -9.63 -11.51 9.00
N GLN A 273 -9.31 -11.25 10.27
CA GLN A 273 -9.87 -10.13 10.99
C GLN A 273 -9.24 -8.82 10.53
N THR A 274 -10.09 -7.85 10.19
CA THR A 274 -9.67 -6.51 9.78
C THR A 274 -9.48 -5.60 10.99
N LEU A 275 -8.91 -4.42 10.79
CA LEU A 275 -8.84 -3.40 11.85
C LEU A 275 -10.22 -2.85 12.27
N ALA A 276 -11.26 -3.06 11.45
CA ALA A 276 -12.64 -2.79 11.84
C ALA A 276 -13.23 -3.84 12.79
N GLY A 277 -12.51 -4.94 13.06
CA GLY A 277 -12.94 -6.03 13.94
C GLY A 277 -13.81 -7.11 13.26
N GLU A 278 -14.31 -6.85 12.06
CA GLU A 278 -15.02 -7.81 11.22
C GLU A 278 -14.07 -8.56 10.28
N ASN A 279 -14.44 -9.77 9.86
CA ASN A 279 -13.61 -10.57 9.00
C ASN A 279 -13.85 -10.30 7.51
N ILE A 280 -12.79 -10.43 6.73
CA ILE A 280 -12.85 -10.63 5.27
C ILE A 280 -12.51 -12.08 4.92
N THR A 281 -13.00 -12.52 3.78
CA THR A 281 -12.70 -13.84 3.22
C THR A 281 -11.73 -13.67 2.06
N VAL A 282 -10.60 -14.36 2.14
CA VAL A 282 -9.61 -14.43 1.06
C VAL A 282 -9.74 -15.79 0.39
N VAL A 283 -9.79 -15.81 -0.94
CA VAL A 283 -9.67 -17.03 -1.73
C VAL A 283 -8.54 -16.83 -2.74
N SER A 284 -7.54 -17.67 -2.64
CA SER A 284 -6.35 -17.64 -3.49
C SER A 284 -6.24 -18.92 -4.31
N GLU A 285 -6.02 -18.76 -5.62
CA GLU A 285 -5.86 -19.86 -6.56
C GLU A 285 -4.42 -19.89 -7.09
N THR A 286 -3.73 -21.02 -6.90
CA THR A 286 -2.31 -21.18 -7.26
C THR A 286 -2.08 -21.55 -8.72
N THR A 287 -3.13 -21.85 -9.48
CA THR A 287 -3.01 -22.17 -10.91
C THR A 287 -2.81 -20.91 -11.74
N ASN A 288 -3.60 -19.88 -11.46
CA ASN A 288 -3.62 -18.61 -12.20
C ASN A 288 -3.15 -17.42 -11.37
N TYR A 289 -2.72 -17.64 -10.11
CA TYR A 289 -2.32 -16.59 -9.16
C TYR A 289 -3.37 -15.54 -8.87
N THR A 290 -4.64 -15.92 -8.97
CA THR A 290 -5.72 -15.00 -8.70
C THR A 290 -6.03 -15.01 -7.21
N VAL A 291 -6.17 -13.82 -6.64
CA VAL A 291 -6.65 -13.62 -5.27
C VAL A 291 -7.99 -12.91 -5.36
N THR A 292 -8.95 -13.34 -4.54
CA THR A 292 -10.21 -12.62 -4.36
C THR A 292 -10.46 -12.31 -2.90
N ILE A 293 -11.05 -11.15 -2.65
CA ILE A 293 -11.38 -10.61 -1.32
C ILE A 293 -12.89 -10.43 -1.26
N ASN A 294 -13.58 -11.21 -0.43
CA ASN A 294 -15.05 -11.28 -0.42
C ASN A 294 -15.65 -11.51 -1.83
N GLY A 295 -14.94 -12.25 -2.69
CA GLY A 295 -15.33 -12.50 -4.09
C GLY A 295 -14.92 -11.41 -5.10
N GLN A 296 -14.35 -10.29 -4.65
CA GLN A 296 -13.78 -9.25 -5.51
C GLN A 296 -12.38 -9.64 -5.98
N PRO A 297 -12.04 -9.60 -7.27
CA PRO A 297 -10.68 -9.89 -7.72
C PRO A 297 -9.69 -8.80 -7.29
N VAL A 298 -8.51 -9.23 -6.85
CA VAL A 298 -7.33 -8.37 -6.75
C VAL A 298 -6.82 -8.11 -8.16
N LEU A 299 -6.73 -6.84 -8.52
CA LEU A 299 -6.31 -6.36 -9.84
C LEU A 299 -4.79 -6.20 -9.93
N ASP A 300 -4.15 -5.85 -8.82
CA ASP A 300 -2.73 -5.55 -8.75
C ASP A 300 -2.23 -5.64 -7.30
N THR A 301 -0.92 -5.78 -7.12
CA THR A 301 -0.26 -5.85 -5.81
C THR A 301 0.93 -4.91 -5.78
N VAL A 302 0.83 -3.83 -5.01
CA VAL A 302 1.90 -2.84 -4.84
C VAL A 302 2.66 -3.11 -3.55
N LEU A 303 3.99 -3.19 -3.65
CA LEU A 303 4.86 -3.43 -2.51
C LEU A 303 5.00 -2.14 -1.68
N LEU A 304 5.04 -2.27 -0.35
CA LEU A 304 5.34 -1.16 0.56
C LEU A 304 6.53 -1.50 1.46
N THR A 305 7.11 -0.47 2.07
CA THR A 305 8.19 -0.65 3.07
C THR A 305 7.68 -1.28 4.37
N ASN A 306 6.41 -1.03 4.73
CA ASN A 306 5.76 -1.55 5.94
C ASN A 306 4.71 -2.64 5.64
N GLY A 307 4.55 -3.07 4.40
CA GLY A 307 3.44 -3.92 4.03
C GLY A 307 3.22 -4.15 2.54
N VAL A 308 1.95 -4.27 2.17
CA VAL A 308 1.49 -4.46 0.79
C VAL A 308 0.14 -3.80 0.57
N VAL A 309 -0.11 -3.32 -0.65
CA VAL A 309 -1.42 -2.89 -1.13
C VAL A 309 -1.91 -3.86 -2.19
N HIS A 310 -3.11 -4.40 -2.02
CA HIS A 310 -3.85 -5.12 -3.03
C HIS A 310 -4.89 -4.20 -3.64
N VAL A 311 -4.75 -3.89 -4.92
CA VAL A 311 -5.69 -3.04 -5.64
C VAL A 311 -6.94 -3.85 -5.94
N ILE A 312 -8.10 -3.33 -5.57
CA ILE A 312 -9.41 -3.94 -5.86
C ILE A 312 -10.30 -2.92 -6.56
N LYS A 313 -11.32 -3.40 -7.28
CA LYS A 313 -12.20 -2.52 -8.02
C LYS A 313 -13.14 -1.73 -7.11
N ASP A 314 -13.89 -2.43 -6.24
CA ASP A 314 -14.95 -1.83 -5.45
C ASP A 314 -14.59 -1.70 -3.97
N VAL A 315 -15.30 -0.80 -3.28
CA VAL A 315 -15.17 -0.62 -1.83
C VAL A 315 -15.79 -1.82 -1.11
N LEU A 316 -15.02 -2.45 -0.22
CA LEU A 316 -15.49 -3.47 0.72
C LEU A 316 -16.37 -2.83 1.80
N ILE A 317 -17.65 -3.19 1.82
CA ILE A 317 -18.58 -2.75 2.86
C ILE A 317 -18.62 -3.82 3.97
N PRO A 318 -18.37 -3.46 5.24
CA PRO A 318 -18.47 -4.40 6.35
C PRO A 318 -19.88 -4.99 6.46
N PRO A 319 -20.05 -6.28 6.81
CA PRO A 319 -21.37 -6.92 6.96
C PRO A 319 -22.33 -6.15 7.89
N SER A 320 -21.81 -5.61 9.01
CA SER A 320 -22.60 -4.80 9.93
C SER A 320 -23.19 -3.55 9.26
N ILE A 321 -22.40 -2.87 8.44
CA ILE A 321 -22.81 -1.68 7.68
C ILE A 321 -23.71 -2.07 6.51
N ALA A 322 -23.41 -3.15 5.79
CA ALA A 322 -24.26 -3.65 4.71
C ALA A 322 -25.68 -3.93 5.20
N LYS A 323 -25.83 -4.55 6.38
CA LYS A 323 -27.13 -4.78 7.03
C LYS A 323 -27.88 -3.48 7.33
N VAL A 324 -27.17 -2.45 7.77
CA VAL A 324 -27.76 -1.14 8.03
C VAL A 324 -28.23 -0.47 6.74
N LEU A 325 -27.50 -0.66 5.64
CA LEU A 325 -27.77 -0.03 4.35
C LEU A 325 -28.84 -0.75 3.51
N THR A 326 -29.13 -2.01 3.81
CA THR A 326 -30.21 -2.76 3.14
C THR A 326 -31.60 -2.26 3.55
N PRO A 327 -32.53 -2.08 2.59
CA PRO A 327 -33.91 -1.76 2.91
C PRO A 327 -34.58 -2.86 3.73
N SER A 328 -35.28 -2.51 4.81
CA SER A 328 -36.06 -3.51 5.56
C SER A 328 -37.27 -3.96 4.75
N SER A 329 -37.57 -5.26 4.79
CA SER A 329 -38.77 -5.83 4.19
C SER A 329 -40.04 -5.61 5.02
N ASP A 330 -39.92 -5.26 6.31
CA ASP A 330 -41.06 -5.09 7.22
C ASP A 330 -41.52 -3.64 7.38
N GLY A 331 -40.90 -2.71 6.63
CA GLY A 331 -41.20 -1.28 6.70
C GLY A 331 -40.67 -0.58 7.95
N SER A 332 -39.90 -1.26 8.81
CA SER A 332 -39.16 -0.63 9.89
C SER A 332 -37.78 -0.14 9.43
N CYS A 333 -37.24 0.86 10.12
CA CYS A 333 -35.95 1.45 9.79
C CYS A 333 -35.24 1.98 11.04
N GLY A 334 -33.94 2.18 10.94
CA GLY A 334 -33.11 2.60 12.07
C GLY A 334 -31.86 1.76 12.23
N LYS A 335 -31.06 2.11 13.24
CA LYS A 335 -29.74 1.53 13.57
C LYS A 335 -29.67 0.01 13.50
N ASP A 336 -30.74 -0.67 13.93
CA ASP A 336 -30.79 -2.13 14.04
C ASP A 336 -31.85 -2.77 13.12
N LYS A 337 -32.49 -1.96 12.25
CA LYS A 337 -33.66 -2.37 11.45
C LYS A 337 -33.41 -2.29 9.94
N GLY A 338 -32.56 -1.36 9.47
CA GLY A 338 -32.25 -1.17 8.05
C GLY A 338 -32.73 0.18 7.50
N THR A 339 -32.78 0.32 6.18
CA THR A 339 -33.20 1.55 5.48
C THR A 339 -34.61 1.47 4.89
N CYS A 340 -35.10 2.60 4.38
CA CYS A 340 -36.38 2.71 3.68
C CYS A 340 -36.29 2.67 2.15
N GLY A 341 -35.20 2.16 1.59
CA GLY A 341 -34.99 2.17 0.14
C GLY A 341 -35.07 3.60 -0.41
N ALA A 342 -36.06 3.88 -1.25
CA ALA A 342 -36.29 5.22 -1.79
C ALA A 342 -37.04 6.18 -0.84
N GLY A 343 -37.60 5.70 0.27
CA GLY A 343 -38.39 6.52 1.19
C GLY A 343 -37.60 7.17 2.33
N CYS A 344 -38.34 7.76 3.26
CA CYS A 344 -37.87 8.40 4.47
C CYS A 344 -38.01 7.47 5.67
N CYS A 345 -37.06 7.56 6.60
CA CYS A 345 -37.14 6.87 7.88
C CYS A 345 -37.61 7.86 8.94
N SER A 346 -38.84 7.72 9.43
CA SER A 346 -39.37 8.60 10.47
C SER A 346 -38.59 8.49 11.78
N GLN A 347 -38.72 9.49 12.66
CA GLN A 347 -38.17 9.45 14.03
C GLN A 347 -38.66 8.24 14.85
N TYR A 348 -39.76 7.61 14.45
CA TYR A 348 -40.34 6.44 15.12
C TYR A 348 -39.85 5.11 14.54
N GLY A 349 -38.95 5.13 13.56
CA GLY A 349 -38.37 3.91 12.98
C GLY A 349 -39.28 3.21 11.97
N TYR A 350 -40.11 3.96 11.26
CA TYR A 350 -40.97 3.45 10.19
C TYR A 350 -40.69 4.16 8.87
N CYS A 351 -40.83 3.40 7.78
CA CYS A 351 -40.66 3.85 6.42
C CYS A 351 -41.93 4.45 5.83
N GLY A 352 -41.76 5.53 5.07
CA GLY A 352 -42.83 6.14 4.28
C GLY A 352 -42.32 7.29 3.42
N THR A 353 -43.20 7.87 2.61
CA THR A 353 -42.86 8.94 1.65
C THR A 353 -43.60 10.24 1.92
N SER A 354 -44.52 10.28 2.88
CA SER A 354 -45.24 11.51 3.24
C SER A 354 -44.41 12.38 4.21
N SER A 355 -44.83 13.63 4.36
CA SER A 355 -44.30 14.59 5.34
C SER A 355 -44.17 14.01 6.75
N ALA A 356 -45.10 13.16 7.17
CA ALA A 356 -45.06 12.49 8.48
C ALA A 356 -43.80 11.62 8.69
N TYR A 357 -43.17 11.17 7.60
CA TYR A 357 -41.93 10.40 7.62
C TYR A 357 -40.71 11.24 7.24
N CYS A 358 -40.88 12.19 6.33
CA CYS A 358 -39.80 12.93 5.68
C CYS A 358 -39.43 14.26 6.35
N ASP A 359 -40.28 14.79 7.23
CA ASP A 359 -40.09 16.11 7.83
C ASP A 359 -39.24 16.03 9.11
N SER A 360 -39.67 16.69 10.19
CA SER A 360 -38.89 16.81 11.43
C SER A 360 -38.62 15.44 12.05
N GLY A 361 -37.33 15.16 12.32
CA GLY A 361 -36.89 13.91 12.92
C GLY A 361 -36.68 12.75 11.93
N CYS A 362 -36.73 13.02 10.62
CA CYS A 362 -36.33 12.01 9.64
C CYS A 362 -34.87 11.57 9.88
N GLN A 363 -34.66 10.26 10.02
CA GLN A 363 -33.37 9.69 10.29
C GLN A 363 -32.57 9.59 8.97
N LEU A 364 -31.74 10.61 8.70
CA LEU A 364 -30.95 10.78 7.48
C LEU A 364 -30.13 9.52 7.09
N LEU A 365 -29.63 8.78 8.09
CA LEU A 365 -28.86 7.56 7.88
C LEU A 365 -29.69 6.35 7.41
N TYR A 366 -31.01 6.40 7.49
CA TYR A 366 -31.89 5.27 7.17
C TYR A 366 -32.98 5.61 6.15
N GLY A 367 -33.09 6.87 5.72
CA GLY A 367 -34.02 7.31 4.67
C GLY A 367 -33.32 8.12 3.58
N LYS A 368 -33.39 7.67 2.32
CA LYS A 368 -32.77 8.37 1.17
C LYS A 368 -33.40 9.73 0.87
N GLN A 369 -34.69 9.90 1.16
CA GLN A 369 -35.45 11.11 0.89
C GLN A 369 -35.61 12.04 2.10
N CYS A 370 -34.94 11.74 3.22
CA CYS A 370 -34.91 12.67 4.34
C CYS A 370 -34.36 14.02 3.86
N ALA A 371 -35.11 15.10 4.06
CA ALA A 371 -34.63 16.43 3.70
C ALA A 371 -33.36 16.74 4.52
N THR A 372 -32.25 17.01 3.84
CA THR A 372 -31.09 17.59 4.51
C THR A 372 -31.51 18.95 5.08
N PRO A 373 -31.32 19.22 6.38
CA PRO A 373 -31.64 20.53 6.92
C PRO A 373 -30.89 21.61 6.13
N ALA A 374 -31.55 22.74 5.84
CA ALA A 374 -30.90 23.87 5.19
C ALA A 374 -29.65 24.30 5.98
N PRO A 375 -28.60 24.85 5.36
CA PRO A 375 -27.44 25.33 6.10
C PRO A 375 -27.84 26.37 7.15
N SER A 376 -27.18 26.36 8.32
CA SER A 376 -27.50 27.24 9.44
C SER A 376 -27.54 28.71 9.00
N LEU A 377 -28.69 29.37 9.17
CA LEU A 377 -28.75 30.83 9.11
C LEU A 377 -28.31 31.38 10.46
N GLU A 378 -27.29 32.26 10.47
CA GLU A 378 -26.81 32.97 11.67
C GLU A 378 -26.32 32.07 12.81
N GLY A 379 -25.77 30.89 12.49
CA GLY A 379 -25.22 29.97 13.49
C GLY A 379 -26.26 29.26 14.34
N LYS A 380 -27.53 29.29 13.95
CA LYS A 380 -28.61 28.52 14.56
C LYS A 380 -28.84 27.20 13.84
N CYS A 381 -29.23 26.20 14.58
CA CYS A 381 -29.51 24.86 14.08
C CYS A 381 -30.72 24.26 14.79
N GLY A 382 -31.25 23.19 14.21
CA GLY A 382 -32.38 22.47 14.77
C GLY A 382 -33.56 22.37 13.80
N PRO A 383 -34.66 21.74 14.25
CA PRO A 383 -35.84 21.49 13.43
C PRO A 383 -36.39 22.77 12.80
N GLY A 384 -36.53 22.80 11.47
CA GLY A 384 -37.05 23.94 10.74
C GLY A 384 -36.13 25.17 10.66
N VAL A 385 -34.91 25.11 11.22
CA VAL A 385 -33.93 26.21 11.21
C VAL A 385 -32.77 25.89 10.28
N GLY A 386 -32.13 24.74 10.47
CA GLY A 386 -31.01 24.31 9.64
C GLY A 386 -29.99 23.43 10.36
N SER A 387 -28.94 23.01 9.65
CA SER A 387 -27.82 22.23 10.17
C SER A 387 -26.55 23.06 10.24
N CYS A 388 -25.72 22.75 11.23
CA CYS A 388 -24.39 23.30 11.36
C CYS A 388 -23.48 22.80 10.24
N GLY A 389 -22.57 23.67 9.78
CA GLY A 389 -21.56 23.29 8.79
C GLY A 389 -20.59 22.23 9.31
N ASP A 390 -19.78 21.68 8.41
CA ASP A 390 -18.88 20.57 8.71
C ASP A 390 -17.99 20.82 9.93
N GLY A 391 -17.96 19.81 10.82
CA GLY A 391 -17.21 19.85 12.07
C GLY A 391 -17.81 20.72 13.17
N TYR A 392 -19.06 21.19 13.04
CA TYR A 392 -19.79 21.89 14.10
C TYR A 392 -20.93 21.03 14.67
N CYS A 393 -21.10 21.10 15.98
CA CYS A 393 -22.13 20.43 16.75
C CYS A 393 -23.35 21.32 16.90
N CYS A 394 -24.54 20.74 16.84
CA CYS A 394 -25.78 21.46 17.14
C CYS A 394 -26.15 21.24 18.60
N SER A 395 -25.97 22.27 19.44
CA SER A 395 -26.33 22.19 20.86
C SER A 395 -27.83 21.93 21.07
N HIS A 396 -28.19 21.47 22.26
CA HIS A 396 -29.59 21.39 22.69
C HIS A 396 -30.34 22.73 22.56
N PHE A 397 -29.60 23.85 22.66
CA PHE A 397 -30.13 25.21 22.53
C PHE A 397 -30.35 25.67 21.09
N GLY A 398 -30.05 24.83 20.09
CA GLY A 398 -30.23 25.17 18.69
C GLY A 398 -29.18 26.14 18.13
N TYR A 399 -27.95 26.02 18.63
CA TYR A 399 -26.80 26.79 18.14
C TYR A 399 -25.65 25.89 17.71
N CYS A 400 -24.92 26.35 16.70
CA CYS A 400 -23.72 25.71 16.18
C CYS A 400 -22.48 26.09 16.97
N GLY A 401 -21.67 25.09 17.34
CA GLY A 401 -20.39 25.32 18.02
C GLY A 401 -19.54 24.06 18.07
N LYS A 402 -18.27 24.21 18.48
CA LYS A 402 -17.28 23.12 18.50
C LYS A 402 -16.86 22.68 19.91
N SER A 403 -17.29 23.39 20.95
CA SER A 403 -16.92 23.03 22.33
C SER A 403 -17.85 21.97 22.88
N ASP A 404 -17.42 21.31 23.96
CA ASP A 404 -18.20 20.36 24.75
C ASP A 404 -19.65 20.78 25.02
N ALA A 405 -19.89 22.08 25.28
CA ALA A 405 -21.24 22.63 25.51
C ALA A 405 -22.21 22.43 24.32
N TYR A 406 -21.68 22.24 23.11
CA TYR A 406 -22.46 21.98 21.90
C TYR A 406 -22.45 20.51 21.51
N CYS A 407 -21.32 19.82 21.73
CA CYS A 407 -21.07 18.47 21.23
C CYS A 407 -21.49 17.36 22.19
N LYS A 408 -21.60 17.65 23.51
CA LYS A 408 -21.91 16.64 24.53
C LYS A 408 -23.42 16.52 24.79
N ALA A 409 -23.85 16.60 26.05
CA ALA A 409 -25.20 16.28 26.47
C ALA A 409 -26.25 17.14 25.73
N GLY A 410 -27.17 16.49 25.02
CA GLY A 410 -28.25 17.13 24.28
C GLY A 410 -27.88 17.63 22.89
N CYS A 411 -26.71 17.25 22.35
CA CYS A 411 -26.37 17.53 20.95
C CYS A 411 -27.39 16.88 19.99
N GLN A 412 -27.87 17.66 19.03
CA GLN A 412 -28.90 17.25 18.06
C GLN A 412 -28.23 16.69 16.81
N SER A 413 -27.99 15.39 16.78
CA SER A 413 -27.22 14.71 15.72
C SER A 413 -27.83 14.78 14.31
N ALA A 414 -29.12 15.13 14.21
CA ALA A 414 -29.76 15.40 12.92
C ALA A 414 -29.35 16.75 12.31
N PHE A 415 -28.75 17.66 13.10
CA PHE A 415 -28.45 19.04 12.71
C PHE A 415 -26.99 19.45 12.98
N GLY A 416 -26.14 18.54 13.43
CA GLY A 416 -24.71 18.79 13.67
C GLY A 416 -24.00 17.50 14.09
N ARG A 417 -22.68 17.52 14.10
CA ARG A 417 -21.86 16.32 14.34
C ARG A 417 -21.61 16.14 15.84
N CYS A 418 -22.10 15.07 16.47
CA CYS A 418 -22.15 14.92 17.94
C CYS A 418 -21.17 13.86 18.52
N ASP A 419 -20.15 13.47 17.76
CA ASP A 419 -19.34 12.27 17.99
C ASP A 419 -17.87 12.54 18.37
N HIS A 420 -17.52 13.79 18.74
CA HIS A 420 -16.15 14.19 19.08
C HIS A 420 -16.08 15.05 20.35
#